data_AF-A0A843JJB2-F1
#
_entry.id   AF-A0A843JJB2-F1
#
_cell.length_a   1.000
_cell.length_b   1.000
_cell.length_c   1.000
_cell.angle_alpha   90.00
_cell.angle_beta   90.00
_cell.angle_gamma   90.00
#
_symmetry.space_group_name_H-M   'P 1'
#
loop_
_entity.id
_entity.type
_entity.pdbx_description
1 polymer ?
#
loop_
_entity_poly.entity_id
_entity_poly.type
_entity_poly.pdbx_seq_one_letter_code
_entity_poly.pdbx_strand_id
1 'polypeptide(L)'
;MPDVTQVKDMQFQQATIITDKNGEELYKLFEENREYVSFDQMNMNRGANQEYSHIINALVAIEDQRYWEHEGLDPLGILRAAIKRT
;
A
#
# COMPACT_ATOMS: atom_id res chain seq x y z
N MET A 1 1.62 -1.64 -14.05
CA MET A 1 1.43 -2.34 -12.76
C MET A 1 2.47 -3.44 -12.64
N PRO A 2 2.99 -3.74 -11.44
CA PRO A 2 3.90 -4.86 -11.23
C PRO A 2 3.21 -6.18 -11.59
N ASP A 3 4.02 -7.16 -11.98
CA ASP A 3 3.53 -8.49 -12.33
C ASP A 3 2.95 -9.18 -11.08
N VAL A 4 1.69 -9.60 -11.18
CA VAL A 4 0.95 -10.25 -10.08
C VAL A 4 1.60 -11.57 -9.63
N THR A 5 2.38 -12.21 -10.50
CA THR A 5 3.10 -13.44 -10.16
C THR A 5 4.28 -13.19 -9.22
N GLN A 6 4.80 -11.97 -9.18
CA GLN A 6 5.96 -11.57 -8.36
C GLN A 6 5.55 -11.03 -6.98
N VAL A 7 4.25 -10.81 -6.76
CA VAL A 7 3.73 -10.26 -5.48
C VAL A 7 3.93 -11.24 -4.32
N LYS A 8 3.85 -12.54 -4.59
CA LYS A 8 3.95 -13.58 -3.55
C LYS A 8 5.33 -13.64 -2.90
N ASP A 9 6.37 -13.33 -3.66
CA ASP A 9 7.78 -13.40 -3.22
C ASP A 9 8.39 -12.01 -3.01
N MET A 10 7.57 -10.96 -2.98
CA MET A 10 8.04 -9.58 -2.84
C MET A 10 8.70 -9.38 -1.47
N GLN A 11 10.03 -9.23 -1.49
CA GLN A 11 10.80 -8.78 -0.33
C GLN A 11 10.81 -7.25 -0.32
N PHE A 12 10.26 -6.64 0.72
CA PHE A 12 10.34 -5.20 0.89
C PHE A 12 11.76 -4.82 1.31
N GLN A 13 12.35 -3.84 0.61
CA GLN A 13 13.65 -3.30 1.01
C GLN A 13 13.53 -2.66 2.39
N GLN A 14 14.37 -3.10 3.33
CA GLN A 14 14.37 -2.63 4.71
C GLN A 14 15.37 -1.48 4.89
N ALA A 15 15.06 -0.56 5.80
CA ALA A 15 15.97 0.50 6.21
C ALA A 15 16.66 0.14 7.53
N THR A 16 17.93 0.50 7.66
CA THR A 16 18.67 0.42 8.93
C THR A 16 18.63 1.77 9.63
N ILE A 17 18.24 1.79 10.91
CA ILE A 17 18.15 3.00 11.72
C ILE A 17 19.30 3.01 12.73
N ILE A 18 20.11 4.06 12.71
CA ILE A 18 21.19 4.28 13.66
C ILE A 18 20.68 5.25 14.72
N THR A 19 20.69 4.82 15.99
CA THR A 19 20.19 5.61 17.13
C THR A 19 21.30 6.02 18.09
N ASP A 20 21.08 7.11 18.83
CA ASP A 20 21.93 7.49 19.95
C ASP A 20 21.70 6.60 21.20
N LYS A 21 22.40 6.89 22.29
CA LYS A 21 22.26 6.15 23.57
C LYS A 21 20.88 6.30 24.24
N ASN A 22 20.11 7.32 23.85
CA ASN A 22 18.78 7.60 24.36
C ASN A 22 17.68 7.04 23.43
N GLY A 23 18.06 6.46 22.28
CA GLY A 23 17.14 5.91 21.29
C GLY A 23 16.67 6.92 20.23
N GLU A 24 17.28 8.11 20.15
CA GLU A 24 16.96 9.11 19.13
C GLU A 24 17.60 8.73 17.79
N GLU A 25 16.83 8.81 16.69
CA GLU A 25 17.32 8.48 15.34
C GLU A 25 18.32 9.52 14.84
N LEU A 26 19.54 9.09 14.53
CA LEU A 26 20.60 9.94 13.98
C LEU A 26 20.68 9.82 12.45
N TYR A 27 20.59 8.59 11.95
CA TYR A 27 20.71 8.29 10.52
C TYR A 27 19.80 7.14 10.11
N LYS A 28 19.33 7.21 8.86
CA LYS A 28 18.57 6.15 8.21
C LYS A 28 19.31 5.73 6.94
N LEU A 29 19.79 4.50 6.90
CA LEU A 29 20.41 3.91 5.70
C LEU A 29 19.33 3.10 4.97
N PHE A 30 19.09 3.42 3.71
CA PHE A 30 18.06 2.79 2.91
C PHE A 30 18.47 2.73 1.44
N GLU A 31 18.02 1.68 0.74
CA GLU A 31 18.08 1.62 -0.73
C GLU A 31 16.92 2.42 -1.34
N GLU A 32 15.74 2.34 -0.72
CA GLU A 32 14.54 3.08 -1.12
C GLU A 32 14.06 3.98 0.01
N ASN A 33 13.71 5.24 -0.29
CA ASN A 33 13.20 6.19 0.70
C ASN A 33 11.73 5.88 1.04
N ARG A 34 11.52 4.78 1.77
CA ARG A 34 10.21 4.32 2.21
C ARG A 34 10.05 4.50 3.71
N GLU A 35 8.79 4.64 4.08
CA GLU A 35 8.40 4.72 5.47
C GLU A 35 7.24 3.79 5.75
N TYR A 36 7.38 3.00 6.81
CA TYR A 36 6.32 2.11 7.25
C TYR A 36 5.29 2.93 8.02
N VAL A 37 4.07 2.97 7.51
CA VAL A 37 2.94 3.68 8.12
C VAL A 37 1.80 2.68 8.22
N SER A 38 1.25 2.49 9.42
CA SER A 38 0.04 1.66 9.58
C SER A 38 -1.18 2.35 8.99
N PHE A 39 -2.21 1.58 8.65
CA PHE A 39 -3.46 2.12 8.10
C PHE A 39 -4.11 3.16 9.05
N ASP A 40 -4.09 2.89 10.36
CA ASP A 40 -4.60 3.84 11.36
C ASP A 40 -3.75 5.11 11.41
N GLN A 41 -2.42 5.00 11.30
CA GLN A 41 -1.55 6.16 11.21
C GLN A 41 -1.76 6.96 9.92
N MET A 42 -2.09 6.31 8.80
CA MET A 42 -2.46 7.02 7.57
C MET A 42 -3.71 7.87 7.75
N ASN A 43 -4.66 7.41 8.58
CA ASN A 43 -5.86 8.18 8.92
C ASN A 43 -5.61 9.23 10.02
N MET A 44 -4.63 8.99 10.91
CA MET A 44 -4.45 9.78 12.13
C MET A 44 -3.30 10.79 12.09
N ASN A 45 -2.21 10.58 11.34
CA ASN A 45 -1.00 11.39 11.50
C ASN A 45 -0.10 11.38 10.26
N ARG A 46 0.20 12.58 9.74
CA ARG A 46 1.54 13.03 9.29
C ARG A 46 1.52 14.56 9.01
N GLY A 47 1.31 15.35 10.06
CA GLY A 47 1.49 16.82 10.03
C GLY A 47 0.32 17.55 10.65
N ALA A 48 0.56 18.76 11.15
CA ALA A 48 -0.40 19.68 11.78
C ALA A 48 -1.59 20.10 10.88
N ASN A 49 -1.78 19.44 9.74
CA ASN A 49 -2.77 19.77 8.73
C ASN A 49 -3.69 18.57 8.51
N GLN A 50 -4.97 18.83 8.73
CA GLN A 50 -6.10 17.91 8.75
C GLN A 50 -6.50 17.39 7.35
N GLU A 51 -5.54 17.04 6.48
CA GLU A 51 -5.80 16.66 5.08
C GLU A 51 -5.75 15.14 4.82
N TYR A 52 -5.26 14.33 5.77
CA TYR A 52 -5.02 12.90 5.55
C TYR A 52 -6.29 12.03 5.47
N SER A 53 -7.46 12.51 5.93
CA SER A 53 -8.70 11.73 5.83
C SER A 53 -9.13 11.45 4.38
N HIS A 54 -8.65 12.25 3.42
CA HIS A 54 -9.02 12.14 2.01
C HIS A 54 -8.09 11.26 1.19
N ILE A 55 -6.88 10.92 1.67
CA ILE A 55 -5.89 10.16 0.90
C ILE A 55 -6.39 8.75 0.57
N ILE A 56 -6.97 8.04 1.54
CA ILE A 56 -7.50 6.68 1.30
C ILE A 56 -8.64 6.74 0.29
N ASN A 57 -9.57 7.68 0.46
CA ASN A 57 -10.70 7.86 -0.45
C ASN A 57 -10.24 8.28 -1.87
N ALA A 58 -9.23 9.13 -1.98
CA ALA A 58 -8.66 9.54 -3.26
C ALA A 58 -7.95 8.38 -3.96
N LEU A 59 -7.17 7.58 -3.22
CA LEU A 59 -6.50 6.40 -3.76
C LEU A 59 -7.51 5.37 -4.28
N VAL A 60 -8.53 5.06 -3.47
CA VAL A 60 -9.64 4.18 -3.87
C VAL A 60 -10.35 4.75 -5.10
N ALA A 61 -10.65 6.05 -5.15
CA ALA A 61 -11.33 6.65 -6.29
C ALA A 61 -10.51 6.59 -7.61
N ILE A 62 -9.18 6.63 -7.52
CA ILE A 62 -8.26 6.61 -8.68
C ILE A 62 -7.96 5.18 -9.15
N GLU A 63 -7.63 4.28 -8.22
CA GLU A 63 -7.15 2.93 -8.56
C GLU A 63 -8.31 1.94 -8.69
N ASP A 64 -9.28 1.97 -7.77
CA ASP A 64 -10.38 1.02 -7.73
C ASP A 64 -11.61 1.54 -6.99
N GLN A 65 -12.54 2.14 -7.73
CA GLN A 65 -13.75 2.74 -7.16
C GLN A 65 -14.67 1.74 -6.45
N ARG A 66 -14.55 0.44 -6.76
CA ARG A 66 -15.38 -0.62 -6.21
C ARG A 66 -14.66 -1.45 -5.15
N TYR A 67 -13.50 -0.97 -4.70
CA TYR A 67 -12.66 -1.63 -3.70
C TYR A 67 -13.45 -2.14 -2.48
N TRP A 68 -14.41 -1.35 -1.98
CA TRP A 68 -15.24 -1.70 -0.82
C TRP A 68 -16.46 -2.58 -1.15
N GLU A 69 -16.84 -2.67 -2.42
CA GLU A 69 -18.08 -3.33 -2.86
C GLU A 69 -17.83 -4.75 -3.38
N HIS A 70 -16.62 -5.05 -3.85
CA HIS A 70 -16.31 -6.37 -4.41
C HIS A 70 -15.35 -7.17 -3.53
N GLU A 71 -15.56 -8.49 -3.48
CA GLU A 71 -14.73 -9.42 -2.70
C GLU A 71 -13.36 -9.73 -3.35
N GLY A 72 -12.93 -8.92 -4.33
CA GLY A 72 -11.66 -9.10 -5.04
C GLY A 72 -11.67 -10.21 -6.09
N LEU A 73 -12.80 -10.92 -6.25
CA LEU A 73 -13.04 -11.91 -7.30
C LEU A 73 -14.28 -11.49 -8.10
N ASP A 74 -14.22 -11.55 -9.42
CA ASP A 74 -15.37 -11.38 -10.33
C ASP A 74 -15.75 -12.74 -10.94
N PRO A 75 -16.64 -13.54 -10.30
CA PRO A 75 -16.98 -14.88 -10.78
C PRO A 75 -17.63 -14.86 -12.17
N LEU A 76 -18.42 -13.81 -12.45
CA LEU A 76 -19.05 -13.63 -13.75
C LEU A 76 -18.01 -13.25 -14.81
N GLY A 77 -17.04 -12.41 -14.46
CA GLY A 77 -15.88 -12.08 -15.31
C GLY A 77 -15.00 -13.30 -15.60
N ILE A 78 -14.72 -14.12 -14.58
CA ILE A 78 -13.97 -15.38 -14.71
C ILE A 78 -14.69 -16.35 -15.63
N LEU A 79 -16.00 -16.57 -15.42
CA LEU A 79 -16.81 -17.44 -16.28
C LEU A 79 -16.87 -16.92 -17.72
N ARG A 80 -17.07 -15.61 -17.90
CA ARG A 80 -17.10 -14.97 -19.22
C ARG A 80 -15.77 -15.09 -19.94
N ALA A 81 -14.65 -14.94 -19.24
CA ALA A 81 -13.31 -15.13 -19.81
C ALA A 81 -13.05 -16.60 -20.21
N ALA A 82 -13.53 -17.56 -19.42
CA ALA A 82 -13.43 -18.98 -19.74
C ALA A 82 -14.21 -19.35 -21.02
N ILE A 83 -15.44 -18.82 -21.17
CA ILE A 83 -16.27 -19.03 -22.37
C ILE A 83 -15.67 -18.33 -23.59
N LYS A 84 -15.18 -17.09 -23.44
CA LYS A 84 -14.61 -16.30 -24.55
C LYS A 84 -13.28 -16.88 -25.09
N ARG A 85 -12.61 -17.75 -24.33
CA ARG A 85 -11.32 -18.38 -24.68
C ARG A 85 -11.47 -19.82 -25.20
N THR A 86 -12.69 -20.33 -25.37
CA THR A 86 -13.02 -21.57 -26.09
C THR A 86 -13.66 -21.22 -27.42
#